data_AF-A0A8B7PJF0-F1
#
_entry.id   AF-A0A8B7PJF0-F1
#
_cell.length_a   1.000
_cell.length_b   1.000
_cell.length_c   1.000
_cell.angle_alpha   90.00
_cell.angle_beta   90.00
_cell.angle_gamma   90.00
#
_symmetry.space_group_name_H-M   'P 1'
#
loop_
_entity.id
_entity.type
_entity.pdbx_description
1 polymer ?
#
loop_
_entity_poly.entity_id
_entity_poly.type
_entity_poly.pdbx_seq_one_letter_code
_entity_poly.pdbx_strand_id
1 'polypeptide(L)'
;MFVRICDDAVLFVRSREDAAKFVRICDDAVLFVRSREDAAMFVRICDDAVLFVRSREDAAMFVRICDDAVLFVRSREDAAMFVRICDDAVLFVRSREDAAMFVRICDDAVMFVRSPEDL
;
A
#
# COMPACT_ATOMS: atom_id res chain seq x y z
N MET A 1 -7.07 -13.80 -4.78
CA MET A 1 -7.17 -13.45 -6.23
C MET A 1 -5.80 -13.03 -6.74
N PHE A 2 -5.40 -13.49 -7.92
CA PHE A 2 -4.14 -13.10 -8.57
C PHE A 2 -4.46 -12.27 -9.82
N VAL A 3 -3.81 -11.13 -9.97
CA VAL A 3 -3.91 -10.26 -11.15
C VAL A 3 -2.51 -10.03 -11.68
N ARG A 4 -2.33 -10.23 -12.99
CA ARG A 4 -1.10 -9.89 -13.71
C ARG A 4 -1.44 -9.05 -14.93
N ILE A 5 -0.78 -7.90 -15.05
CA ILE A 5 -0.93 -6.98 -16.16
C ILE A 5 0.47 -6.64 -16.67
N CYS A 6 0.63 -6.62 -17.99
CA CYS A 6 1.92 -6.39 -18.63
C CYS A 6 2.14 -4.94 -19.07
N ASP A 7 1.08 -4.12 -19.02
CA ASP A 7 1.06 -2.71 -19.38
C ASP A 7 0.43 -1.91 -18.21
N ASP A 8 0.10 -0.65 -18.47
CA ASP A 8 -0.56 0.25 -17.52
C ASP A 8 -1.90 -0.27 -17.02
N ALA A 9 -2.20 -0.05 -15.73
CA ALA A 9 -3.45 -0.46 -15.15
C ALA A 9 -4.03 0.49 -14.10
N VAL A 10 -5.36 0.61 -14.13
CA VAL A 10 -6.14 1.16 -13.02
C VAL A 10 -6.99 0.05 -12.43
N LEU A 11 -6.79 -0.25 -11.15
CA LEU A 11 -7.45 -1.35 -10.46
C LEU A 11 -8.24 -0.85 -9.24
N PHE A 12 -9.46 -1.35 -9.12
CA PHE A 12 -10.30 -1.14 -7.95
C PHE A 12 -10.54 -2.45 -7.23
N VAL A 13 -9.98 -2.54 -6.03
CA VAL A 13 -10.17 -3.66 -5.12
C VAL A 13 -11.08 -3.20 -3.99
N ARG A 14 -12.26 -3.81 -3.92
CA ARG A 14 -13.16 -3.67 -2.77
C ARG A 14 -13.41 -5.03 -2.15
N SER A 15 -13.24 -5.13 -0.83
CA SER A 15 -13.69 -6.28 -0.05
C SER A 15 -14.59 -5.83 1.09
N ARG A 16 -15.46 -6.73 1.55
CA ARG A 16 -16.21 -6.57 2.79
C ARG A 16 -15.68 -7.46 3.91
N GLU A 17 -15.18 -8.64 3.55
CA GLU A 17 -14.62 -9.66 4.44
C GLU A 17 -13.14 -9.89 4.09
N ASP A 18 -12.50 -10.82 4.82
CA ASP A 18 -11.12 -11.26 4.63
C ASP A 18 -10.76 -11.48 3.16
N ALA A 19 -9.79 -10.71 2.67
CA ALA A 19 -9.33 -10.84 1.30
C ALA A 19 -7.81 -10.86 1.18
N ALA A 20 -7.30 -11.96 0.61
CA ALA A 20 -5.93 -12.07 0.14
C ALA A 20 -5.85 -11.80 -1.37
N LYS A 21 -5.10 -10.75 -1.76
CA LYS A 21 -4.86 -10.41 -3.17
C LYS A 21 -3.39 -10.25 -3.49
N PHE A 22 -3.02 -10.77 -4.66
CA PHE A 22 -1.70 -10.58 -5.25
C PHE A 22 -1.87 -9.84 -6.58
N VAL A 23 -1.19 -8.70 -6.71
CA VAL A 23 -1.24 -7.87 -7.91
C VAL A 23 0.20 -7.71 -8.42
N ARG A 24 0.42 -8.04 -9.69
CA ARG A 24 1.67 -7.79 -10.39
C ARG A 24 1.42 -6.97 -11.64
N ILE A 25 2.08 -5.83 -11.75
CA ILE A 25 2.01 -4.94 -12.91
C ILE A 25 3.44 -4.68 -13.38
N CYS A 26 3.67 -4.70 -14.70
CA CYS A 26 5.01 -4.53 -15.29
C CYS A 26 5.35 -3.07 -15.57
N ASP A 27 4.38 -2.22 -15.85
CA ASP A 27 4.60 -0.80 -16.13
C ASP A 27 3.89 0.01 -15.02
N ASP A 28 3.04 0.97 -15.38
CA ASP A 28 2.43 1.89 -14.43
C ASP A 28 1.15 1.36 -13.79
N ALA A 29 0.94 1.73 -12.53
CA ALA A 29 -0.26 1.30 -11.81
C ALA A 29 -0.87 2.38 -10.94
N VAL A 30 -2.20 2.49 -11.03
CA VAL A 30 -3.02 3.15 -10.02
C VAL A 30 -3.93 2.12 -9.36
N LEU A 31 -3.73 1.86 -8.06
CA LEU A 31 -4.51 0.89 -7.31
C LEU A 31 -5.30 1.56 -6.18
N PHE A 32 -6.61 1.33 -6.19
CA PHE A 32 -7.50 1.70 -5.10
C PHE A 32 -7.95 0.46 -4.34
N VAL A 33 -7.61 0.41 -3.05
CA VAL A 33 -7.91 -0.70 -2.16
C VAL A 33 -8.81 -0.20 -1.04
N ARG A 34 -9.98 -0.83 -0.91
CA ARG A 34 -10.90 -0.55 0.18
C ARG A 34 -11.38 -1.84 0.83
N SER A 35 -11.06 -2.00 2.10
CA SER A 35 -11.58 -3.09 2.94
C SER A 35 -12.48 -2.56 4.06
N ARG A 36 -13.28 -3.45 4.63
CA ARG A 36 -13.97 -3.21 5.91
C ARG A 36 -13.28 -4.02 7.01
N GLU A 37 -13.16 -5.32 6.83
CA GLU A 37 -12.45 -6.23 7.72
C GLU A 37 -11.02 -6.45 7.19
N ASP A 38 -10.40 -7.59 7.50
CA ASP A 38 -9.00 -7.85 7.25
C ASP A 38 -8.66 -7.87 5.75
N ALA A 39 -7.60 -7.15 5.39
CA ALA A 39 -7.06 -7.19 4.04
C ALA A 39 -5.57 -7.52 4.05
N ALA A 40 -5.22 -8.61 3.37
CA ALA A 40 -3.85 -8.97 3.07
C ALA A 40 -3.57 -8.70 1.58
N MET A 41 -2.67 -7.77 1.29
CA MET A 41 -2.33 -7.43 -0.09
C MET A 41 -0.84 -7.47 -0.36
N PHE A 42 -0.48 -8.15 -1.45
CA PHE A 42 0.85 -8.18 -2.01
C PHE A 42 0.83 -7.48 -3.37
N VAL A 43 1.54 -6.36 -3.47
CA VAL A 43 1.63 -5.56 -4.69
C VAL A 43 3.07 -5.54 -5.16
N ARG A 44 3.29 -5.89 -6.44
CA ARG A 44 4.56 -5.72 -7.12
C ARG A 44 4.36 -4.94 -8.40
N ILE A 45 5.00 -3.78 -8.49
CA ILE A 45 5.00 -2.91 -9.67
C ILE A 45 6.46 -2.71 -10.08
N CYS A 46 6.74 -2.73 -11.39
CA CYS A 46 8.12 -2.65 -11.89
C CYS A 46 8.52 -1.26 -12.38
N ASP A 47 7.59 -0.32 -12.51
CA ASP A 47 7.86 1.07 -12.87
C ASP A 47 7.19 1.98 -11.82
N ASP A 48 6.20 2.79 -12.21
CA ASP A 48 5.56 3.76 -11.32
C ASP A 48 4.26 3.27 -10.68
N ALA A 49 4.02 3.72 -9.46
CA ALA A 49 2.89 3.29 -8.67
C ALA A 49 2.23 4.40 -7.87
N VAL A 50 0.91 4.51 -7.99
CA VAL A 50 0.07 5.25 -7.04
C VAL A 50 -0.88 4.31 -6.32
N LEU A 51 -0.72 4.19 -5.00
CA LEU A 51 -1.50 3.29 -4.16
C LEU A 51 -2.36 4.07 -3.18
N PHE A 52 -3.67 3.82 -3.20
CA PHE A 52 -4.61 4.32 -2.21
C PHE A 52 -5.23 3.17 -1.43
N VAL A 53 -4.99 3.16 -0.13
CA VAL A 53 -5.39 2.06 0.74
C VAL A 53 -6.23 2.60 1.87
N ARG A 54 -7.42 2.02 2.03
CA ARG A 54 -8.32 2.35 3.12
C ARG A 54 -8.88 1.08 3.76
N SER A 55 -8.55 0.87 5.02
CA SER A 55 -9.18 -0.16 5.86
C SER A 55 -10.00 0.45 6.99
N ARG A 56 -10.87 -0.36 7.59
CA ARG A 56 -11.55 -0.02 8.85
C ARG A 56 -11.02 -0.83 10.02
N GLU A 57 -10.75 -2.11 9.83
CA GLU A 57 -10.11 -2.96 10.83
C GLU A 57 -8.65 -3.15 10.40
N ASP A 58 -8.20 -4.40 10.23
CA ASP A 58 -6.80 -4.68 9.99
C ASP A 58 -6.40 -4.56 8.52
N ALA A 59 -5.19 -4.06 8.29
CA ALA A 59 -4.58 -4.05 6.97
C ALA A 59 -3.14 -4.54 7.05
N ALA A 60 -2.86 -5.65 6.38
CA ALA A 60 -1.51 -6.15 6.14
C ALA A 60 -1.14 -5.93 4.67
N MET A 61 -0.12 -5.09 4.43
CA MET A 61 0.29 -4.77 3.07
C MET A 61 1.79 -4.96 2.86
N PHE A 62 2.12 -5.68 1.80
CA PHE A 62 3.48 -5.79 1.28
C PHE A 62 3.54 -5.15 -0.10
N VAL A 63 4.29 -4.06 -0.23
CA VAL A 63 4.46 -3.32 -1.49
C VAL A 63 5.91 -3.36 -1.91
N ARG A 64 6.14 -3.72 -3.17
CA ARG A 64 7.44 -3.57 -3.83
C ARG A 64 7.28 -2.81 -5.14
N ILE A 65 7.96 -1.69 -5.26
CA ILE A 65 8.00 -0.82 -6.44
C ILE A 65 9.47 -0.61 -6.84
N CYS A 66 9.76 -0.49 -8.14
CA CYS A 66 11.14 -0.43 -8.65
C CYS A 66 11.60 0.99 -9.02
N ASP A 67 10.72 1.89 -9.45
CA ASP A 67 11.05 3.31 -9.61
C ASP A 67 10.23 4.11 -8.61
N ASP A 68 9.18 4.82 -9.06
CA ASP A 68 8.53 5.84 -8.26
C ASP A 68 7.24 5.37 -7.60
N ALA A 69 7.03 5.87 -6.38
CA ALA A 69 5.94 5.39 -5.54
C ALA A 69 5.27 6.50 -4.76
N VAL A 70 3.96 6.63 -4.93
CA VAL A 70 3.12 7.45 -4.05
C VAL A 70 2.13 6.56 -3.31
N LEU A 71 2.27 6.45 -1.99
CA LEU A 71 1.42 5.62 -1.15
C LEU A 71 0.61 6.48 -0.18
N PHE A 72 -0.70 6.30 -0.22
CA PHE A 72 -1.64 6.84 0.76
C PHE A 72 -2.32 5.70 1.49
N VAL A 73 -2.04 5.58 2.78
CA VAL A 73 -2.66 4.53 3.59
C VAL A 73 -3.38 5.12 4.79
N ARG A 74 -4.63 4.68 4.95
CA ARG A 74 -5.47 5.07 6.06
C ARG A 74 -6.12 3.84 6.68
N SER A 75 -5.77 3.56 7.92
CA SER A 75 -6.49 2.59 8.76
C SER A 75 -7.27 3.29 9.87
N ARG A 76 -8.20 2.57 10.48
CA ARG A 76 -8.91 3.01 11.69
C ARG A 76 -8.48 2.21 12.92
N GLU A 77 -8.18 0.94 12.77
CA GLU A 77 -7.62 0.10 13.84
C GLU A 77 -6.15 -0.16 13.47
N ASP A 78 -5.77 -1.40 13.18
CA ASP A 78 -4.37 -1.73 12.98
C ASP A 78 -3.93 -1.62 11.51
N ALA A 79 -2.67 -1.28 11.33
CA ALA A 79 -2.00 -1.29 10.03
C ALA A 79 -0.60 -1.86 10.15
N ALA A 80 -0.35 -2.97 9.44
CA ALA A 80 0.98 -3.53 9.24
C ALA A 80 1.43 -3.32 7.80
N MET A 81 2.51 -2.58 7.61
CA MET A 81 3.03 -2.27 6.28
C MET A 81 4.51 -2.61 6.14
N PHE A 82 4.81 -3.31 5.05
CA PHE A 82 6.16 -3.48 4.55
C PHE A 82 6.25 -2.87 3.16
N VAL A 83 7.02 -1.79 3.03
CA VAL A 83 7.19 -1.08 1.77
C VAL A 83 8.65 -1.10 1.38
N ARG A 84 8.92 -1.54 0.14
CA ARG A 84 10.24 -1.44 -0.49
C ARG A 84 10.11 -0.71 -1.81
N ILE A 85 10.79 0.41 -1.91
CA ILE A 85 10.86 1.25 -3.12
C ILE A 85 12.34 1.41 -3.45
N CYS A 86 12.66 1.38 -4.74
CA CYS A 86 14.04 1.35 -5.20
C CYS A 86 14.56 2.72 -5.65
N ASP A 87 13.72 3.68 -6.02
CA ASP A 87 14.15 5.05 -6.33
C ASP A 87 13.40 6.04 -5.41
N ASP A 88 12.36 6.73 -5.91
CA ASP A 88 11.68 7.80 -5.17
C ASP A 88 10.37 7.37 -4.52
N ALA A 89 10.13 7.90 -3.32
CA ALA A 89 8.96 7.54 -2.53
C ALA A 89 8.33 8.71 -1.79
N VAL A 90 7.00 8.82 -1.92
CA VAL A 90 6.17 9.67 -1.08
C VAL A 90 5.15 8.82 -0.32
N LEU A 91 5.25 8.79 1.01
CA LEU A 91 4.37 8.01 1.87
C LEU A 91 3.57 8.91 2.80
N PHE A 92 2.26 8.72 2.78
CA PHE A 92 1.32 9.28 3.74
C PHE A 92 0.59 8.16 4.45
N VAL A 93 0.86 8.00 5.74
CA VAL A 93 0.22 6.96 6.54
C VAL A 93 -0.48 7.58 7.73
N ARG A 94 -1.74 7.18 7.90
CA ARG A 94 -2.55 7.57 9.03
C ARG A 94 -3.23 6.37 9.64
N SER A 95 -2.92 6.11 10.91
CA SER A 95 -3.68 5.18 11.76
C SER A 95 -4.41 5.93 12.87
N ARG A 96 -5.42 5.28 13.45
CA ARG A 96 -6.17 5.80 14.61
C ARG A 96 -5.98 4.93 15.85
N GLU A 97 -5.38 3.76 15.72
CA GLU A 97 -4.92 2.92 16.83
C GLU A 97 -3.46 2.57 16.52
N ASP A 98 -3.13 1.33 16.19
CA ASP A 98 -1.73 0.94 16.04
C ASP A 98 -1.27 0.99 14.58
N ALA A 99 0.04 1.23 14.40
CA ALA A 99 0.68 1.20 13.10
C ALA A 99 2.10 0.63 13.20
N ALA A 100 2.31 -0.56 12.63
CA ALA A 100 3.63 -1.13 12.44
C ALA A 100 4.08 -0.91 10.99
N MET A 101 5.16 -0.16 10.80
CA MET A 101 5.68 0.11 9.46
C MET A 101 7.17 -0.20 9.34
N PHE A 102 7.50 -0.94 8.29
CA PHE A 102 8.86 -1.09 7.81
C PHE A 102 8.95 -0.51 6.39
N VAL A 103 9.74 0.55 6.23
CA VAL A 103 9.95 1.20 4.94
C VAL A 103 11.42 1.14 4.59
N ARG A 104 11.72 0.68 3.38
CA ARG A 104 13.05 0.77 2.79
C ARG A 104 12.94 1.47 1.44
N ILE A 105 13.61 2.61 1.34
CA ILE A 105 13.74 3.43 0.13
C ILE A 105 15.25 3.58 -0.10
N CYS A 106 15.70 3.48 -1.36
CA CYS A 106 17.13 3.52 -1.66
C CYS A 106 17.65 4.94 -1.88
N ASP A 107 16.86 5.78 -2.58
CA ASP A 107 17.29 7.11 -2.99
C ASP A 107 16.53 8.20 -2.21
N ASP A 108 15.45 8.79 -2.74
CA ASP A 108 14.76 9.89 -2.05
C ASP A 108 13.41 9.50 -1.43
N ALA A 109 13.15 10.04 -0.23
CA ALA A 109 12.00 9.70 0.58
C ALA A 109 11.36 10.92 1.25
N VAL A 110 10.05 11.07 1.07
CA VAL A 110 9.21 11.95 1.87
C VAL A 110 8.17 11.12 2.62
N MET A 111 8.18 11.21 3.95
CA MET A 111 7.32 10.38 4.81
C MET A 111 6.56 11.24 5.82
N PHE A 112 5.24 11.06 5.82
CA PHE A 112 4.34 11.64 6.81
C PHE A 112 3.57 10.52 7.49
N VAL A 113 3.87 10.30 8.78
CA VAL A 113 3.14 9.35 9.62
C VAL A 113 2.37 10.11 10.68
N ARG A 114 1.13 9.67 10.91
CA ARG A 114 0.32 10.13 12.02
C ARG A 114 -0.41 8.95 12.64
N SER A 115 0.00 8.60 13.85
CA SER A 115 -0.69 7.67 14.74
C SER A 115 -1.08 8.39 16.05
N PRO A 116 -1.96 7.82 16.89
CA PRO A 116 -2.27 8.33 18.22
C PRO A 116 -1.08 8.25 19.16
N GLU A 117 -0.16 7.32 18.94
CA GLU A 117 1.04 7.11 19.76
C GLU A 117 2.16 8.11 19.45
N ASP A 118 2.05 8.89 18.37
CA ASP A 118 2.99 9.97 18.01
C ASP A 118 2.74 11.29 18.79
N LEU A 119 1.95 11.28 19.88
CA LEU A 119 1.64 12.40 20.78
C LEU A 119 1.94 12.03 22.24
#